data_AF-A0AAQ3P4A1-F1
#
_entry.id   AF-A0AAQ3P4A1-F1
#
_cell.length_a   1.000
_cell.length_b   1.000
_cell.length_c   1.000
_cell.angle_alpha   90.00
_cell.angle_beta   90.00
_cell.angle_gamma   90.00
#
_symmetry.space_group_name_H-M   'P 1'
#
loop_
_entity.id
_entity.type
_entity.pdbx_description
1 polymer ?
#
loop_
_entity_poly.entity_id
_entity_poly.type
_entity_poly.pdbx_seq_one_letter_code
_entity_poly.pdbx_strand_id
1 'polypeptide(L)'
;MDIAALLTSAGINIAVCVVLFSLYSILRKQPSNVNVYFGKRLASRSSKSRDLCLDRFVPSPTWVMKAWETTQEEMLTTGGLDAVVFSRMVVFRLLNHFRIETFQAACLILRQIK
;
A
#
# COMPACT_ATOMS: atom_id res chain seq x y z
N MET A 1 22.88 8.07 -20.84
CA MET A 1 21.87 8.10 -19.76
C MET A 1 22.63 7.79 -18.49
N ASP A 2 22.61 8.68 -17.50
CA ASP A 2 23.46 8.51 -16.32
C ASP A 2 22.78 7.59 -15.31
N ILE A 3 23.11 6.30 -15.36
CA ILE A 3 22.52 5.25 -14.52
C ILE A 3 22.74 5.59 -13.04
N ALA A 4 23.86 6.21 -12.70
CA ALA A 4 24.17 6.63 -11.34
C ALA A 4 23.22 7.72 -10.84
N ALA A 5 22.87 8.70 -11.68
CA ALA A 5 21.90 9.74 -11.34
C ALA A 5 20.48 9.16 -11.15
N LEU A 6 20.09 8.22 -12.02
CA LEU A 6 18.83 7.48 -11.90
C LEU A 6 18.76 6.69 -10.59
N LEU A 7 19.81 5.92 -10.28
CA LEU A 7 19.88 5.09 -9.07
C LEU A 7 19.87 5.95 -7.80
N THR A 8 20.58 7.08 -7.81
CA THR A 8 20.61 8.01 -6.67
C THR A 8 19.25 8.63 -6.43
N SER A 9 18.58 9.12 -7.48
CA SER A 9 17.23 9.68 -7.38
C SER A 9 16.20 8.63 -6.93
N ALA A 10 16.22 7.44 -7.53
CA ALA A 10 15.35 6.33 -7.12
C ALA A 10 15.61 5.91 -5.67
N GLY A 11 16.88 5.81 -5.27
CA GLY A 11 17.28 5.47 -3.90
C GLY A 11 16.75 6.46 -2.87
N ILE A 12 16.85 7.77 -3.14
CA ILE A 12 16.29 8.81 -2.27
C ILE A 12 14.77 8.66 -2.14
N ASN A 13 14.06 8.48 -3.26
CA ASN A 13 12.61 8.30 -3.24
C ASN A 13 12.20 7.05 -2.45
N ILE A 14 12.91 5.93 -2.63
CA ILE A 14 12.67 4.69 -1.89
C ILE A 14 12.89 4.92 -0.39
N ALA A 15 14.00 5.56 -0.01
CA ALA A 15 14.31 5.86 1.38
C ALA A 15 13.22 6.72 2.05
N VAL A 16 12.78 7.78 1.37
CA VAL A 16 11.68 8.63 1.85
C VAL A 16 10.38 7.83 1.98
N CYS A 17 10.04 7.00 0.99
CA CYS A 17 8.88 6.13 1.05
C CYS A 17 8.93 5.17 2.24
N VAL A 18 10.08 4.55 2.54
CA VAL A 18 10.24 3.66 3.70
C VAL A 18 10.04 4.42 5.00
N VAL A 19 10.64 5.61 5.14
CA VAL A 19 10.48 6.45 6.34
C VAL A 19 9.01 6.84 6.55
N LEU A 20 8.33 7.31 5.50
CA LEU A 20 6.92 7.67 5.56
C LEU A 20 6.03 6.46 5.86
N PHE A 21 6.33 5.30 5.28
CA PHE A 21 5.60 4.06 5.52
C PHE A 21 5.74 3.59 6.97
N SER A 22 6.95 3.66 7.53
CA SER A 22 7.21 3.36 8.93
C SER A 22 6.50 4.35 9.85
N LEU A 23 6.58 5.64 9.57
CA LEU A 23 5.91 6.69 10.32
C LEU A 23 4.40 6.51 10.30
N TYR A 24 3.81 6.27 9.13
CA TYR A 24 2.39 5.97 8.97
C TYR A 24 1.99 4.74 9.79
N SER A 25 2.79 3.68 9.75
CA SER A 25 2.54 2.44 10.49
C SER A 25 2.51 2.64 12.01
N ILE A 26 3.28 3.60 12.53
CA ILE A 26 3.30 3.97 13.96
C ILE A 26 2.13 4.91 14.29
N LEU A 27 1.96 6.00 13.53
CA LEU A 27 0.96 7.04 13.79
C LEU A 27 -0.47 6.47 13.71
N ARG A 28 -0.77 5.62 12.72
CA ARG A 28 -2.08 4.98 12.58
C ARG A 28 -2.44 4.10 13.77
N LYS A 29 -1.41 3.55 14.43
CA LYS A 29 -1.63 2.72 15.59
C LYS A 29 -2.02 3.62 16.76
N GLN A 30 -1.41 4.79 17.00
CA GLN A 30 -1.61 5.62 18.20
C GLN A 30 -3.07 6.03 18.49
N PRO A 31 -3.53 6.03 19.78
CA PRO A 31 -4.94 6.19 20.13
C PRO A 31 -5.45 7.62 19.90
N SER A 32 -4.59 8.63 20.12
CA SER A 32 -4.89 10.04 19.84
C SER A 32 -5.15 10.32 18.36
N ASN A 33 -4.56 9.51 17.46
CA ASN A 33 -4.62 9.74 16.02
C ASN A 33 -5.65 8.86 15.31
N VAL A 34 -6.33 7.96 16.03
CA VAL A 34 -7.32 7.03 15.44
C VAL A 34 -8.45 7.80 14.72
N ASN A 35 -8.91 8.92 15.28
CA ASN A 35 -9.99 9.71 14.68
C ASN A 35 -9.57 10.43 13.38
N VAL A 36 -8.26 10.62 13.16
CA VAL A 36 -7.71 11.23 11.93
C VAL A 36 -7.55 10.17 10.85
N TYR A 37 -7.02 8.99 11.20
CA TYR A 37 -6.74 7.92 10.25
C TYR A 37 -7.94 7.03 9.95
N PHE A 38 -8.92 6.94 10.86
CA PHE A 38 -10.14 6.18 10.67
C PHE A 38 -11.33 7.13 10.76
N GLY A 39 -12.19 7.14 9.75
CA GLY A 39 -13.42 7.93 9.79
C GLY A 39 -14.27 7.56 11.00
N LYS A 40 -15.07 8.52 11.51
CA LYS A 40 -15.87 8.39 12.75
C LYS A 40 -16.59 7.04 12.92
N ARG A 41 -17.13 6.48 11.84
CA ARG A 41 -17.86 5.19 11.82
C ARG A 41 -16.94 3.96 11.99
N LEU A 42 -15.71 4.04 11.48
CA LEU A 42 -14.67 3.02 11.66
C LEU A 42 -13.95 3.18 13.00
N ALA A 43 -13.73 4.42 13.45
CA ALA A 43 -13.14 4.74 14.75
C ALA A 43 -14.00 4.21 15.91
N SER A 44 -15.33 4.32 15.83
CA SER A 44 -16.23 3.79 16.88
C SER A 44 -16.19 2.26 16.97
N ARG A 45 -16.16 1.55 15.83
CA ARG A 45 -15.97 0.09 15.77
C ARG A 45 -14.60 -0.36 16.29
N SER A 46 -13.57 0.47 16.08
CA SER A 46 -12.19 0.22 16.50
C SER A 46 -11.94 0.51 17.98
N SER A 47 -12.87 1.18 18.68
CA SER A 47 -12.71 1.62 20.07
C SER A 47 -12.84 0.52 21.13
N LYS A 48 -13.16 -0.72 20.74
CA LYS A 48 -13.35 -1.82 21.70
C LYS A 48 -11.98 -2.34 22.18
N SER A 49 -11.62 -1.93 23.40
CA SER A 49 -10.48 -2.35 24.26
C SER A 49 -9.20 -2.76 23.55
N ARG A 50 -8.20 -1.87 23.47
CA ARG A 50 -6.84 -2.27 23.07
C ARG A 50 -5.83 -1.66 24.03
N ASP A 51 -5.23 -2.53 24.83
CA ASP A 51 -4.19 -2.24 25.82
C ASP A 51 -3.06 -1.38 25.23
N LEU A 52 -2.49 -0.55 26.11
CA LEU A 52 -1.37 0.34 25.82
C LEU A 52 -0.05 -0.44 25.75
N CYS A 53 0.07 -1.38 24.79
CA CYS A 53 1.29 -2.16 24.61
C CYS A 53 2.34 -1.43 23.75
N LEU A 54 3.62 -1.54 24.14
CA LEU A 54 4.78 -0.98 23.43
C LEU A 54 4.97 -1.55 22.01
N ASP A 55 4.31 -2.67 21.68
CA ASP A 55 4.17 -3.22 20.31
C ASP A 55 3.62 -2.20 19.29
N ARG A 56 3.00 -1.11 19.79
CA ARG A 56 2.46 -0.02 18.99
C ARG A 56 3.53 0.78 18.22
N PHE A 57 4.77 0.80 18.71
CA PHE A 57 5.87 1.53 18.08
C PHE A 57 6.64 0.69 17.04
N VAL A 58 6.37 -0.62 16.97
CA VAL A 58 6.96 -1.47 15.94
C VAL A 58 6.23 -1.20 14.61
N PRO A 59 6.94 -0.75 13.55
CA PRO A 59 6.35 -0.60 12.22
C PRO A 59 5.91 -1.99 11.74
N SER A 60 4.60 -2.21 11.71
CA SER A 60 4.02 -3.49 11.32
C SER A 60 3.37 -3.34 9.95
N PRO A 61 3.78 -4.13 8.94
CA PRO A 61 3.15 -4.14 7.63
C PRO A 61 1.82 -4.91 7.60
N THR A 62 1.33 -5.42 8.74
CA THR A 62 0.10 -6.23 8.81
C THR A 62 -1.13 -5.49 8.27
N TRP A 63 -1.13 -4.15 8.25
CA TRP A 63 -2.21 -3.38 7.63
C TRP A 63 -2.27 -3.54 6.11
N VAL A 64 -1.12 -3.76 5.46
CA VAL A 64 -1.06 -4.03 4.02
C VAL A 64 -1.69 -5.38 3.73
N MET A 65 -1.34 -6.41 4.50
CA MET A 65 -1.95 -7.75 4.37
C MET A 65 -3.46 -7.69 4.58
N LYS A 66 -3.92 -7.00 5.63
CA LYS A 66 -5.36 -6.81 5.87
C LYS A 66 -6.06 -6.05 4.74
N ALA A 67 -5.42 -5.03 4.18
CA ALA A 67 -5.97 -4.31 3.03
C ALA A 67 -6.04 -5.19 1.78
N TRP A 68 -5.11 -6.13 1.61
CA TRP A 68 -5.07 -7.08 0.51
C TRP A 68 -6.12 -8.20 0.66
N GLU A 69 -6.36 -8.67 1.88
CA GLU A 69 -7.37 -9.70 2.20
C GLU A 69 -8.81 -9.15 2.18
N THR A 70 -8.99 -7.84 2.07
CA THR A 70 -10.32 -7.21 2.09
C THR A 70 -11.12 -7.65 0.87
N THR A 71 -12.32 -8.19 1.11
CA THR A 71 -13.18 -8.72 0.05
C THR A 71 -13.95 -7.61 -0.67
N GLN A 72 -14.43 -7.90 -1.88
CA GLN A 72 -15.22 -6.92 -2.66
C GLN A 72 -16.50 -6.50 -1.94
N GLU A 73 -17.16 -7.43 -1.27
CA GLU A 73 -18.38 -7.19 -0.50
C GLU A 73 -18.10 -6.25 0.68
N GLU A 74 -16.97 -6.43 1.37
CA GLU A 74 -16.54 -5.52 2.44
C GLU A 74 -16.18 -4.13 1.90
N MET A 75 -15.54 -4.05 0.73
CA MET A 75 -15.27 -2.78 0.06
C MET A 75 -16.56 -2.08 -0.38
N LEU A 76 -17.53 -2.82 -0.93
CA LEU A 76 -18.80 -2.29 -1.38
C LEU A 76 -19.64 -1.77 -0.20
N THR A 77 -19.67 -2.51 0.90
CA THR A 77 -20.42 -2.12 2.12
C THR A 77 -19.77 -0.98 2.88
N THR A 78 -18.44 -0.85 2.84
CA THR A 78 -17.69 0.17 3.60
C THR A 78 -17.39 1.43 2.79
N GLY A 79 -17.01 1.27 1.52
CA GLY A 79 -16.54 2.34 0.61
C GLY A 79 -17.42 2.57 -0.62
N GLY A 80 -18.45 1.75 -0.84
CA GLY A 80 -19.37 1.90 -1.97
C GLY A 80 -18.80 1.39 -3.29
N LEU A 81 -19.57 1.59 -4.37
CA LEU A 81 -19.24 1.10 -5.71
C LEU A 81 -17.96 1.75 -6.28
N ASP A 82 -17.77 3.05 -6.03
CA ASP A 82 -16.62 3.81 -6.53
C ASP A 82 -15.28 3.23 -6.02
N ALA A 83 -15.23 2.86 -4.73
CA ALA A 83 -14.05 2.22 -4.15
C ALA A 83 -13.71 0.87 -4.84
N VAL A 84 -14.72 0.08 -5.19
CA VAL A 84 -14.54 -1.19 -5.90
C VAL A 84 -14.05 -0.95 -7.32
N VAL A 85 -14.65 0.01 -8.04
CA VAL A 85 -14.24 0.36 -9.41
C VAL A 85 -12.81 0.91 -9.44
N PHE A 86 -12.45 1.80 -8.51
CA PHE A 86 -11.10 2.33 -8.38
C PHE A 86 -10.07 1.22 -8.12
N SER A 87 -10.36 0.32 -7.16
CA SER A 87 -9.50 -0.84 -6.89
C SER A 87 -9.31 -1.73 -8.13
N ARG A 88 -10.41 -2.01 -8.86
CA ARG A 88 -10.35 -2.77 -10.12
C ARG A 88 -9.54 -2.05 -11.19
N MET A 89 -9.66 -0.73 -11.32
CA MET A 89 -8.91 0.07 -12.28
C MET A 89 -7.41 0.01 -12.00
N VAL A 90 -7.01 0.14 -10.73
CA VAL A 90 -5.62 0.05 -10.28
C VAL A 90 -5.06 -1.35 -10.56
N VAL A 91 -5.78 -2.40 -10.17
CA VAL A 91 -5.36 -3.80 -10.42
C VAL A 91 -5.24 -4.09 -11.91
N PHE A 92 -6.23 -3.68 -12.69
CA PHE A 92 -6.23 -3.95 -14.13
C PHE A 92 -5.06 -3.26 -14.85
N ARG A 93 -4.80 -1.98 -14.54
CA ARG A 93 -3.70 -1.24 -15.18
C ARG A 93 -2.33 -1.70 -14.67
N LEU A 94 -2.13 -1.77 -13.35
CA LEU A 94 -0.80 -2.06 -12.78
C LEU A 94 -0.42 -3.54 -12.90
N LEU A 95 -1.34 -4.46 -12.61
CA LEU A 95 -1.00 -5.88 -12.60
C LEU A 95 -1.17 -6.54 -13.97
N ASN A 96 -2.16 -6.18 -14.79
CA ASN A 96 -2.32 -6.89 -16.07
C ASN A 96 -1.49 -6.24 -17.17
N HIS A 97 -1.73 -4.95 -17.44
CA HIS A 97 -1.09 -4.29 -18.58
C HIS A 97 0.42 -4.18 -18.43
N PHE A 98 0.92 -3.58 -17.35
CA PHE A 98 2.37 -3.42 -17.15
C PHE A 98 3.15 -4.76 -17.07
N ARG A 99 2.56 -5.81 -16.47
CA ARG A 99 3.22 -7.12 -16.40
C ARG A 99 3.38 -7.77 -17.78
N ILE A 100 2.40 -7.62 -18.66
CA ILE A 100 2.48 -8.16 -20.03
C ILE A 100 3.56 -7.42 -20.83
N GLU A 101 3.56 -6.07 -20.77
CA GLU A 101 4.53 -5.24 -21.50
C GLU A 101 5.98 -5.52 -21.04
N THR A 102 6.21 -5.59 -19.73
CA THR A 102 7.53 -5.90 -19.17
C THR A 102 8.01 -7.31 -19.52
N PHE A 103 7.12 -8.30 -19.50
CA PHE A 103 7.44 -9.66 -19.91
C PHE A 103 7.79 -9.74 -21.41
N GLN A 104 7.02 -9.07 -22.27
CA GLN A 104 7.27 -9.03 -23.70
C GLN A 104 8.59 -8.33 -24.02
N ALA A 105 8.89 -7.21 -23.36
CA ALA A 105 10.16 -6.50 -23.49
C ALA A 105 11.35 -7.39 -23.05
N ALA A 106 11.23 -8.08 -21.92
CA ALA A 106 12.27 -8.99 -21.44
C ALA A 106 12.52 -10.16 -22.41
N CYS A 107 11.45 -10.78 -22.93
CA CYS A 107 11.56 -11.85 -23.95
C CYS A 107 12.23 -11.38 -25.24
N LEU A 108 11.90 -10.17 -25.71
CA LEU A 108 12.54 -9.57 -26.88
C LEU A 108 14.04 -9.33 -26.66
N ILE A 109 14.42 -8.77 -25.50
CA ILE A 109 15.82 -8.53 -25.15
C ILE A 109 16.60 -9.84 -25.06
N LEU A 110 16.06 -10.86 -24.39
CA LEU A 110 16.70 -12.18 -24.27
C LEU A 110 16.88 -12.87 -25.64
N ARG A 111 15.96 -12.63 -26.58
CA ARG A 111 16.08 -13.15 -27.96
C ARG A 111 17.14 -12.43 -28.79
N GLN A 112 17.52 -11.20 -28.46
CA GLN A 112 18.58 -10.46 -29.16
C GLN A 112 19.99 -10.82 -28.64
N ILE A 113 20.08 -11.38 -27.42
CA ILE A 113 21.36 -11.75 -26.77
C ILE A 113 21.80 -13.18 -27.15
N LYS A 114 20.91 -13.98 -27.76
CA LYS A 114 21.16 -15.35 -28.19
C LYS A 114 21.23 -15.44 -29.71
#